data_AF-A0A353NR15-F1
#
_entry.id   AF-A0A353NR15-F1
#
_cell.length_a   1.000
_cell.length_b   1.000
_cell.length_c   1.000
_cell.angle_alpha   90.00
_cell.angle_beta   90.00
_cell.angle_gamma   90.00
#
_symmetry.space_group_name_H-M   'P 1'
#
loop_
_entity.id
_entity.type
_entity.pdbx_description
1 polymer ?
#
loop_
_entity_poly.entity_id
_entity_poly.type
_entity_poly.pdbx_seq_one_letter_code
_entity_poly.pdbx_strand_id
1 'polypeptide(L)'
;GYASGEAVLYAAEKELGVVVVDIGGGTTDIALFDQGTLWYTAVLPIGGDYITSDLAVGLRTPLTQAEIIKKEHGGTLPALTSDNEFVDVPSVGGRDTFRVSKKMIASIIEPRVQEIIGLVKNKLDSSGYTGMLPGGVVLTGGTALTQGIVELAVDLLEKPVRVGYPDGISGLADVVDSPEYATGVGLLMYGSRRQYVTEEHEDALSVKALFSKVKQWFQDLF
;
A
#
# COMPACT_ATOMS: atom_id res chain seq x y z
N GLY A 1 7.44 1.79 -3.23
CA GLY A 1 7.85 0.81 -4.27
C GLY A 1 9.05 -0.06 -3.88
N TYR A 2 10.28 0.32 -4.25
CA TYR A 2 11.49 -0.50 -4.00
C TYR A 2 11.74 -0.78 -2.52
N ALA A 3 11.72 0.25 -1.67
CA ALA A 3 11.90 0.09 -0.23
C ALA A 3 10.84 -0.84 0.38
N SER A 4 9.57 -0.67 0.02
CA SER A 4 8.47 -1.56 0.41
C SER A 4 8.78 -3.02 0.05
N GLY A 5 9.32 -3.26 -1.15
CA GLY A 5 9.76 -4.59 -1.59
C GLY A 5 10.91 -5.21 -0.78
N GLU A 6 11.72 -4.41 -0.08
CA GLU A 6 12.71 -4.94 0.86
C GLU A 6 12.08 -5.50 2.15
N ALA A 7 10.91 -5.01 2.53
CA ALA A 7 10.21 -5.42 3.73
C ALA A 7 9.20 -6.55 3.50
N VAL A 8 8.57 -6.62 2.32
CA VAL A 8 7.40 -7.50 2.10
C VAL A 8 7.64 -8.71 1.20
N LEU A 9 8.77 -8.75 0.50
CA LEU A 9 9.11 -9.84 -0.43
C LEU A 9 10.03 -10.86 0.22
N TYR A 10 9.77 -12.14 -0.07
CA TYR A 10 10.69 -13.21 0.18
C TYR A 10 11.78 -13.26 -0.90
N ALA A 11 12.98 -13.73 -0.54
CA ALA A 11 14.09 -13.85 -1.49
C ALA A 11 13.72 -14.71 -2.71
N ALA A 12 13.00 -15.81 -2.49
CA ALA A 12 12.52 -16.68 -3.57
C ALA A 12 11.59 -15.96 -4.58
N GLU A 13 10.75 -15.03 -4.13
CA GLU A 13 9.88 -14.26 -5.02
C GLU A 13 10.71 -13.32 -5.92
N LYS A 14 11.72 -12.65 -5.34
CA LYS A 14 12.64 -11.78 -6.11
C LYS A 14 13.43 -12.55 -7.16
N GLU A 15 13.86 -13.78 -6.85
CA GLU A 15 14.59 -14.63 -7.79
C GLU A 15 13.70 -15.13 -8.93
N LEU A 16 12.44 -15.45 -8.63
CA LEU A 16 11.51 -16.05 -9.58
C LEU A 16 10.87 -15.05 -10.54
N GLY A 17 10.76 -13.78 -10.15
CA GLY A 17 10.05 -12.75 -10.90
C GLY A 17 8.77 -12.35 -10.17
N VAL A 18 8.74 -11.15 -9.59
CA VAL A 18 7.62 -10.63 -8.78
C VAL A 18 7.44 -9.13 -8.97
N VAL A 19 6.20 -8.66 -8.87
CA VAL A 19 5.90 -7.22 -8.86
C VAL A 19 5.40 -6.81 -7.48
N VAL A 20 5.99 -5.75 -6.92
CA VAL A 20 5.44 -5.05 -5.75
C VAL A 20 4.63 -3.86 -6.25
N VAL A 21 3.39 -3.75 -5.75
CA VAL A 21 2.50 -2.62 -6.00
C VAL A 21 2.18 -1.99 -4.65
N ASP A 22 2.78 -0.83 -4.37
CA ASP A 22 2.57 -0.08 -3.13
C ASP A 22 1.52 0.99 -3.36
N ILE A 23 0.31 0.78 -2.85
CA ILE A 23 -0.84 1.66 -3.04
C ILE A 23 -1.02 2.52 -1.78
N GLY A 24 -0.40 3.69 -1.81
CA GLY A 24 -0.51 4.72 -0.78
C GLY A 24 -1.81 5.53 -0.89
N GLY A 25 -1.85 6.69 -0.22
CA GLY A 25 -2.95 7.66 -0.35
C GLY A 25 -2.92 8.39 -1.70
N GLY A 26 -1.81 9.07 -2.01
CA GLY A 26 -1.70 9.88 -3.23
C GLY A 26 -1.10 9.17 -4.44
N THR A 27 -0.35 8.08 -4.23
CA THR A 27 0.42 7.42 -5.29
C THR A 27 0.33 5.91 -5.23
N THR A 28 0.58 5.29 -6.38
CA THR A 28 0.78 3.85 -6.52
C THR A 28 2.15 3.62 -7.13
N ASP A 29 3.08 3.04 -6.37
CA ASP A 29 4.41 2.69 -6.87
C ASP A 29 4.43 1.25 -7.36
N ILE A 30 5.16 1.01 -8.44
CA ILE A 30 5.37 -0.31 -9.02
C ILE A 30 6.88 -0.59 -9.00
N ALA A 31 7.27 -1.78 -8.53
CA ALA A 31 8.64 -2.27 -8.61
C ALA A 31 8.63 -3.74 -9.05
N LEU A 32 9.23 -4.04 -10.21
CA LEU A 32 9.39 -5.39 -10.73
C LEU A 32 10.78 -5.90 -10.38
N PHE A 33 10.85 -7.08 -9.78
CA PHE A 33 12.09 -7.78 -9.47
C PHE A 33 12.17 -9.06 -10.31
N ASP A 34 13.36 -9.37 -10.82
CA ASP A 34 13.67 -10.59 -11.55
C ASP A 34 15.13 -10.99 -11.29
N GLN A 35 15.39 -12.28 -11.06
CA GLN A 35 16.71 -12.82 -10.71
C GLN A 35 17.39 -12.05 -9.57
N GLY A 36 16.61 -11.70 -8.54
CA GLY A 36 17.11 -10.99 -7.36
C GLY A 36 17.37 -9.51 -7.57
N THR A 37 17.16 -8.97 -8.78
CA THR A 37 17.48 -7.59 -9.14
C THR A 37 16.24 -6.76 -9.45
N LEU A 38 16.32 -5.45 -9.20
CA LEU A 38 15.28 -4.51 -9.61
C LEU A 38 15.35 -4.30 -11.13
N TRP A 39 14.30 -4.69 -11.84
CA TRP A 39 14.23 -4.61 -13.29
C TRP A 39 13.48 -3.37 -13.79
N TYR A 40 12.38 -3.00 -13.12
CA TYR A 40 11.56 -1.86 -13.52
C TYR A 40 10.92 -1.14 -12.34
N THR A 41 10.76 0.17 -12.48
CA THR A 41 9.95 0.96 -11.56
C THR A 41 9.04 1.93 -12.30
N ALA A 42 7.90 2.22 -11.69
CA ALA A 42 7.01 3.27 -12.13
C ALA A 42 6.25 3.86 -10.94
N VAL A 43 5.74 5.06 -11.11
CA VAL A 43 4.85 5.73 -10.15
C VAL A 43 3.62 6.21 -10.91
N LEU A 44 2.45 5.90 -10.39
CA LEU A 44 1.17 6.41 -10.86
C LEU A 44 0.66 7.45 -9.86
N PRO A 45 0.22 8.65 -10.31
CA PRO A 45 -0.27 9.72 -9.42
C PRO A 45 -1.73 9.47 -8.99
N ILE A 46 -2.02 8.25 -8.52
CA ILE A 46 -3.32 7.80 -8.05
C ILE A 46 -3.13 6.81 -6.89
N GLY A 47 -4.00 6.88 -5.89
CA GLY A 47 -4.00 5.99 -4.72
C GLY A 47 -5.33 6.05 -3.97
N GLY A 48 -5.31 5.68 -2.69
CA GLY A 48 -6.50 5.60 -1.84
C GLY A 48 -7.24 6.92 -1.62
N ASP A 49 -6.63 8.08 -1.85
CA ASP A 49 -7.27 9.40 -1.70
C ASP A 49 -8.36 9.62 -2.76
N TYR A 50 -8.22 8.98 -3.93
CA TYR A 50 -9.25 9.00 -4.97
C TYR A 50 -10.47 8.17 -4.57
N ILE A 51 -10.29 7.05 -3.85
CA ILE A 51 -11.39 6.27 -3.27
C ILE A 51 -12.16 7.14 -2.27
N THR A 52 -11.44 7.84 -1.41
CA THR A 52 -12.01 8.77 -0.43
C THR A 52 -12.78 9.91 -1.09
N SER A 53 -12.25 10.44 -2.18
CA SER A 53 -12.90 11.50 -2.96
C SER A 53 -14.19 11.01 -3.63
N ASP A 54 -14.18 9.82 -4.23
CA ASP A 54 -15.37 9.22 -4.84
C ASP A 54 -16.46 8.95 -3.79
N LEU A 55 -16.08 8.46 -2.60
CA LEU A 55 -17.01 8.30 -1.47
C LEU A 55 -17.57 9.63 -0.98
N ALA A 56 -16.74 10.66 -0.84
CA ALA A 56 -17.20 11.98 -0.40
C ALA A 56 -18.23 12.57 -1.36
N VAL A 57 -18.02 12.42 -2.67
CA VAL A 57 -18.96 12.86 -3.71
C VAL A 57 -20.21 11.98 -3.74
N GLY A 58 -20.04 10.66 -3.82
CA GLY A 58 -21.14 9.70 -3.94
C GLY A 58 -22.07 9.68 -2.73
N LEU A 59 -21.49 9.84 -1.53
CA LEU A 59 -22.22 9.89 -0.26
C LEU A 59 -22.47 11.32 0.23
N ARG A 60 -22.09 12.37 -0.52
CA ARG A 60 -22.30 13.78 -0.11
C ARG A 60 -21.89 14.04 1.35
N THR A 61 -20.73 13.51 1.73
CA THR A 61 -20.18 13.55 3.10
C THR A 61 -18.81 14.24 3.09
N PRO A 62 -18.37 14.89 4.18
CA PRO A 62 -17.04 15.48 4.24
C PRO A 62 -15.92 14.44 3.99
N LEU A 63 -14.81 14.85 3.37
CA LEU A 63 -13.67 13.97 3.07
C LEU A 63 -13.16 13.19 4.30
N THR A 64 -13.14 13.83 5.47
CA THR A 64 -12.73 13.21 6.73
C THR A 64 -13.65 12.06 7.14
N GLN A 65 -14.95 12.20 6.91
CA GLN A 65 -15.94 11.15 7.18
C GLN A 65 -15.88 10.06 6.11
N ALA A 66 -15.69 10.43 4.84
CA ALA A 66 -15.47 9.48 3.77
C ALA A 66 -14.25 8.57 4.03
N GLU A 67 -13.16 9.12 4.57
CA GLU A 67 -11.97 8.34 4.92
C GLU A 67 -12.24 7.32 6.02
N ILE A 68 -13.01 7.71 7.05
CA ILE A 68 -13.43 6.82 8.14
C ILE A 68 -14.31 5.69 7.57
N ILE A 69 -15.32 6.04 6.77
CA ILE A 69 -16.20 5.07 6.11
C ILE A 69 -15.41 4.11 5.22
N LYS A 70 -14.44 4.61 4.46
CA LYS A 70 -13.54 3.79 3.63
C LYS A 70 -12.79 2.76 4.47
N LYS A 71 -12.19 3.19 5.59
CA LYS A 71 -11.38 2.32 6.46
C LYS A 71 -12.23 1.29 7.22
N GLU A 72 -13.38 1.69 7.72
CA GLU A 72 -14.21 0.83 8.59
C GLU A 72 -15.19 -0.06 7.81
N HIS A 73 -15.59 0.34 6.61
CA HIS A 73 -16.68 -0.29 5.86
C HIS A 73 -16.38 -0.48 4.37
N GLY A 74 -15.19 -0.14 3.91
CA GLY A 74 -14.82 -0.24 2.51
C GLY A 74 -14.58 -1.67 2.04
N GLY A 75 -15.05 -1.97 0.83
CA GLY A 75 -14.78 -3.23 0.15
C GLY A 75 -15.11 -3.14 -1.34
N THR A 76 -14.63 -4.11 -2.12
CA THR A 76 -14.73 -4.10 -3.60
C THR A 76 -15.68 -5.17 -4.17
N LEU A 77 -16.38 -5.93 -3.32
CA LEU A 77 -17.22 -7.05 -3.75
C LEU A 77 -18.70 -6.80 -3.43
N PRO A 78 -19.37 -5.79 -4.07
CA PRO A 78 -20.76 -5.44 -3.75
C PRO A 78 -21.74 -6.60 -4.00
N ALA A 79 -21.42 -7.53 -4.90
CA ALA A 79 -22.25 -8.72 -5.16
C ALA A 79 -22.28 -9.70 -3.98
N LEU A 80 -21.26 -9.70 -3.12
CA LEU A 80 -21.16 -10.55 -1.93
C LEU A 80 -21.55 -9.80 -0.65
N THR A 81 -21.80 -8.49 -0.74
CA THR A 81 -22.19 -7.65 0.39
C THR A 81 -23.69 -7.75 0.65
N SER A 82 -24.06 -7.99 1.91
CA SER A 82 -25.45 -8.06 2.36
C SER A 82 -26.22 -6.76 2.11
N ASP A 83 -27.45 -6.87 1.59
CA ASP A 83 -28.37 -5.74 1.40
C ASP A 83 -28.91 -5.17 2.73
N ASN A 84 -28.75 -5.91 3.84
CA ASN A 84 -29.32 -5.55 5.15
C ASN A 84 -28.32 -4.86 6.10
N GLU A 85 -27.09 -4.60 5.64
CA GLU A 85 -26.08 -3.88 6.43
C GLU A 85 -26.03 -2.41 6.03
N PHE A 86 -26.17 -1.54 7.03
CA PHE A 86 -26.23 -0.08 6.83
C PHE A 86 -25.23 0.63 7.72
N VAL A 87 -24.75 1.78 7.24
CA VAL A 87 -23.83 2.70 7.89
C VAL A 87 -24.50 4.06 8.00
N ASP A 88 -24.38 4.72 9.16
CA ASP A 88 -24.83 6.09 9.34
C ASP A 88 -23.79 7.06 8.76
N VAL A 89 -24.21 7.89 7.80
CA VAL A 89 -23.34 8.82 7.08
C VAL A 89 -23.72 10.26 7.41
N PRO A 90 -22.78 11.08 7.93
CA PRO A 90 -23.02 12.50 8.14
C PRO A 90 -23.12 13.26 6.82
N SER A 91 -24.12 14.13 6.66
CA SER A 91 -24.22 15.03 5.50
C SER A 91 -23.21 16.19 5.59
N VAL A 92 -22.78 16.70 4.44
CA VAL A 92 -22.09 18.00 4.35
C VAL A 92 -22.96 19.11 4.95
N GLY A 93 -22.33 20.01 5.71
CA GLY A 93 -23.00 21.19 6.29
C GLY A 93 -23.63 21.00 7.67
N GLY A 94 -23.30 19.91 8.39
CA GLY A 94 -23.74 19.69 9.78
C GLY A 94 -25.22 19.34 9.95
N ARG A 95 -25.85 18.82 8.90
CA ARG A 95 -27.25 18.34 8.93
C ARG A 95 -27.33 16.89 9.42
N ASP A 96 -28.57 16.39 9.47
CA ASP A 96 -28.95 15.02 9.80
C ASP A 96 -28.03 13.95 9.16
N THR A 97 -27.83 12.87 9.90
CA THR A 97 -27.23 11.63 9.39
C THR A 97 -28.26 10.87 8.56
N PHE A 98 -27.79 10.15 7.54
CA PHE A 98 -28.64 9.27 6.75
C PHE A 98 -28.00 7.89 6.59
N ARG A 99 -28.85 6.87 6.42
CA ARG A 99 -28.39 5.48 6.32
C ARG A 99 -28.06 5.11 4.89
N VAL A 100 -26.88 4.53 4.69
CA VAL A 100 -26.41 4.01 3.41
C VAL A 100 -26.10 2.54 3.56
N SER A 101 -26.47 1.72 2.56
CA SER A 101 -26.11 0.30 2.60
C SER A 101 -24.62 0.09 2.33
N LYS A 102 -24.00 -0.90 2.98
CA LYS A 102 -22.59 -1.26 2.68
C LYS A 102 -22.39 -1.63 1.22
N LYS A 103 -23.40 -2.21 0.58
CA LYS A 103 -23.38 -2.50 -0.85
C LYS A 103 -23.23 -1.24 -1.71
N MET A 104 -23.88 -0.14 -1.34
CA MET A 104 -23.71 1.14 -2.02
C MET A 104 -22.30 1.68 -1.86
N ILE A 105 -21.72 1.59 -0.65
CA ILE A 105 -20.32 1.96 -0.40
C ILE A 105 -19.38 1.14 -1.31
N ALA A 106 -19.56 -0.19 -1.33
CA ALA A 106 -18.75 -1.07 -2.17
C ALA A 106 -18.90 -0.76 -3.66
N SER A 107 -20.10 -0.42 -4.13
CA SER A 107 -20.33 -0.04 -5.54
C SER A 107 -19.67 1.27 -5.95
N ILE A 108 -19.26 2.11 -5.00
CA ILE A 108 -18.46 3.31 -5.25
C ILE A 108 -16.96 2.97 -5.25
N ILE A 109 -16.52 2.11 -4.33
CA ILE A 109 -15.10 1.76 -4.13
C ILE A 109 -14.58 0.86 -5.26
N GLU A 110 -15.34 -0.18 -5.61
CA GLU A 110 -14.94 -1.18 -6.63
C GLU A 110 -14.44 -0.55 -7.93
N PRO A 111 -15.18 0.34 -8.63
CA PRO A 111 -14.70 0.90 -9.90
C PRO A 111 -13.40 1.70 -9.75
N ARG A 112 -13.18 2.38 -8.63
CA ARG A 112 -11.93 3.11 -8.39
C ARG A 112 -10.75 2.17 -8.17
N VAL A 113 -10.96 1.09 -7.43
CA VAL A 113 -9.92 0.07 -7.25
C VAL A 113 -9.63 -0.63 -8.58
N GLN A 114 -10.66 -0.96 -9.36
CA GLN A 114 -10.51 -1.50 -10.72
C GLN A 114 -9.67 -0.58 -11.60
N GLU A 115 -9.90 0.74 -11.55
CA GLU A 115 -9.11 1.71 -12.29
C GLU A 115 -7.64 1.72 -11.85
N ILE A 116 -7.36 1.76 -10.53
CA ILE A 116 -5.99 1.73 -10.00
C ILE A 116 -5.25 0.47 -10.49
N ILE A 117 -5.86 -0.71 -10.33
CA ILE A 117 -5.26 -1.98 -10.75
C ILE A 117 -5.12 -2.04 -12.29
N GLY A 118 -6.10 -1.53 -13.04
CA GLY A 118 -6.04 -1.44 -14.49
C GLY A 118 -4.89 -0.55 -14.98
N LEU A 119 -4.63 0.56 -14.31
CA LEU A 119 -3.48 1.42 -14.60
C LEU A 119 -2.15 0.73 -14.28
N VAL A 120 -2.10 -0.04 -13.19
CA VAL A 120 -0.93 -0.88 -12.87
C VAL A 120 -0.70 -1.91 -13.98
N LYS A 121 -1.74 -2.62 -14.42
CA LYS A 121 -1.67 -3.57 -15.53
C LYS A 121 -1.12 -2.92 -16.79
N ASN A 122 -1.69 -1.78 -17.20
CA ASN A 122 -1.24 -1.05 -18.38
C ASN A 122 0.24 -0.64 -18.27
N LYS A 123 0.70 -0.28 -17.07
CA LYS A 123 2.09 0.11 -16.84
C LYS A 123 3.05 -1.07 -16.91
N LEU A 124 2.62 -2.24 -16.42
CA LEU A 124 3.37 -3.49 -16.54
C LEU A 124 3.42 -3.96 -18.00
N ASP A 125 2.30 -3.96 -18.72
CA ASP A 125 2.22 -4.38 -20.12
C ASP A 125 3.08 -3.49 -21.02
N SER A 126 3.16 -2.19 -20.72
CA SER A 126 4.00 -1.21 -21.45
C SER A 126 5.44 -1.10 -20.92
N SER A 127 5.84 -1.89 -19.92
CA SER A 127 7.19 -1.84 -19.35
C SER A 127 8.26 -2.41 -20.29
N GLY A 128 7.85 -3.21 -21.29
CA GLY A 128 8.76 -3.97 -22.15
C GLY A 128 9.27 -5.27 -21.51
N TYR A 129 8.76 -5.64 -20.32
CA TYR A 129 9.10 -6.91 -19.68
C TYR A 129 8.50 -8.08 -20.46
N THR A 130 9.34 -9.02 -20.88
CA THR A 130 8.95 -10.23 -21.61
C THR A 130 9.14 -11.51 -20.81
N GLY A 131 9.68 -11.41 -19.59
CA GLY A 131 9.85 -12.54 -18.68
C GLY A 131 8.53 -13.00 -18.06
N MET A 132 8.59 -14.09 -17.31
CA MET A 132 7.45 -14.59 -16.55
C MET A 132 7.45 -13.98 -15.14
N LEU A 133 6.27 -13.90 -14.52
CA LEU A 133 6.11 -13.46 -13.13
C LEU A 133 5.52 -14.59 -12.27
N PRO A 134 6.22 -15.72 -12.11
CA PRO A 134 5.74 -16.84 -11.28
C PRO A 134 5.66 -16.49 -9.79
N GLY A 135 6.40 -15.49 -9.31
CA GLY A 135 6.22 -14.90 -7.97
C GLY A 135 4.97 -14.03 -7.84
N GLY A 136 4.28 -13.74 -8.96
CA GLY A 136 3.01 -13.02 -8.97
C GLY A 136 3.15 -11.54 -8.63
N VAL A 137 2.15 -11.02 -7.91
CA VAL A 137 2.04 -9.63 -7.49
C VAL A 137 1.82 -9.53 -5.99
N VAL A 138 2.58 -8.66 -5.34
CA VAL A 138 2.46 -8.38 -3.91
C VAL A 138 1.95 -6.96 -3.73
N LEU A 139 0.72 -6.83 -3.26
CA LEU A 139 0.10 -5.55 -2.91
C LEU A 139 0.57 -5.11 -1.52
N THR A 140 0.89 -3.84 -1.36
CA THR A 140 1.24 -3.26 -0.05
C THR A 140 0.74 -1.80 0.03
N GLY A 141 1.00 -1.12 1.15
CA GLY A 141 0.50 0.22 1.41
C GLY A 141 -0.89 0.20 2.04
N GLY A 142 -1.34 1.33 2.57
CA GLY A 142 -2.59 1.39 3.33
C GLY A 142 -3.83 0.98 2.53
N THR A 143 -3.84 1.21 1.21
CA THR A 143 -4.99 0.85 0.35
C THR A 143 -5.08 -0.67 0.12
N ALA A 144 -3.99 -1.42 0.31
CA ALA A 144 -3.98 -2.88 0.22
C ALA A 144 -4.83 -3.55 1.31
N LEU A 145 -5.25 -2.82 2.35
CA LEU A 145 -6.18 -3.29 3.38
C LEU A 145 -7.65 -3.26 2.95
N THR A 146 -7.96 -2.74 1.76
CA THR A 146 -9.34 -2.70 1.24
C THR A 146 -9.86 -4.13 1.03
N GLN A 147 -10.99 -4.48 1.66
CA GLN A 147 -11.55 -5.82 1.55
C GLN A 147 -11.89 -6.15 0.09
N GLY A 148 -11.48 -7.33 -0.38
CA GLY A 148 -11.76 -7.79 -1.75
C GLY A 148 -10.75 -7.32 -2.80
N ILE A 149 -9.73 -6.53 -2.43
CA ILE A 149 -8.76 -5.99 -3.39
C ILE A 149 -7.91 -7.08 -4.03
N VAL A 150 -7.62 -8.17 -3.32
CA VAL A 150 -6.82 -9.29 -3.83
C VAL A 150 -7.58 -10.02 -4.91
N GLU A 151 -8.85 -10.36 -4.66
CA GLU A 151 -9.74 -11.05 -5.60
C GLU A 151 -9.87 -10.23 -6.89
N LEU A 152 -10.15 -8.94 -6.75
CA LEU A 152 -10.26 -8.04 -7.89
C LEU A 152 -8.93 -7.91 -8.66
N ALA A 153 -7.80 -7.90 -7.94
CA ALA A 153 -6.50 -7.83 -8.57
C ALA A 153 -6.12 -9.13 -9.29
N VAL A 154 -6.47 -10.30 -8.74
CA VAL A 154 -6.30 -11.60 -9.42
C VAL A 154 -7.07 -11.61 -10.74
N ASP A 155 -8.34 -11.18 -10.71
CA ASP A 155 -9.20 -11.15 -11.89
C ASP A 155 -8.67 -10.21 -12.98
N LEU A 156 -8.15 -9.03 -12.60
CA LEU A 156 -7.66 -8.04 -13.56
C LEU A 156 -6.24 -8.31 -14.06
N LEU A 157 -5.34 -8.79 -13.20
CA LEU A 157 -3.93 -8.99 -13.54
C LEU A 157 -3.66 -10.38 -14.12
N GLU A 158 -4.59 -11.33 -13.95
CA GLU A 158 -4.46 -12.73 -14.36
C GLU A 158 -3.17 -13.38 -13.81
N LYS A 159 -2.83 -13.02 -12.56
CA LYS A 159 -1.63 -13.47 -11.85
C LYS A 159 -1.97 -13.81 -10.40
N PRO A 160 -1.19 -14.67 -9.72
CA PRO A 160 -1.28 -14.81 -8.28
C PRO A 160 -1.06 -13.46 -7.59
N VAL A 161 -1.94 -13.09 -6.66
CA VAL A 161 -1.83 -11.86 -5.89
C VAL A 161 -1.92 -12.17 -4.40
N ARG A 162 -1.10 -11.49 -3.60
CA ARG A 162 -1.21 -11.49 -2.12
C ARG A 162 -0.97 -10.10 -1.55
N VAL A 163 -1.37 -9.91 -0.30
CA VAL A 163 -0.94 -8.74 0.48
C VAL A 163 0.43 -9.01 1.11
N GLY A 164 1.30 -8.01 1.04
CA GLY A 164 2.62 -7.99 1.66
C GLY A 164 2.57 -7.28 3.00
N TYR A 165 3.01 -7.97 4.05
CA TYR A 165 3.20 -7.39 5.38
C TYR A 165 4.70 -7.25 5.64
N PRO A 166 5.14 -6.18 6.34
CA PRO A 166 6.55 -6.01 6.66
C PRO A 166 7.05 -7.16 7.53
N ASP A 167 8.16 -7.79 7.15
CA ASP A 167 8.78 -8.90 7.87
C ASP A 167 10.29 -8.65 8.09
N GLY A 168 10.91 -9.45 8.95
CA GLY A 168 12.35 -9.40 9.19
C GLY A 168 12.82 -8.34 10.19
N ILE A 169 11.91 -7.84 11.04
CA ILE A 169 12.25 -6.96 12.17
C ILE A 169 11.83 -7.55 13.51
N SER A 170 12.69 -7.38 14.53
CA SER A 170 12.46 -7.90 15.89
C SER A 170 12.18 -6.78 16.90
N GLY A 171 11.43 -7.08 17.96
CA GLY A 171 11.12 -6.15 19.06
C GLY A 171 9.99 -5.15 18.81
N LEU A 172 9.65 -4.85 17.55
CA LEU A 172 8.55 -3.98 17.13
C LEU A 172 7.55 -4.66 16.18
N ALA A 173 7.65 -5.97 15.99
CA ALA A 173 6.84 -6.73 15.03
C ALA A 173 5.34 -6.47 15.20
N ASP A 174 4.84 -6.42 16.44
CA ASP A 174 3.42 -6.18 16.74
C ASP A 174 2.93 -4.76 16.36
N VAL A 175 3.84 -3.79 16.23
CA VAL A 175 3.51 -2.39 15.93
C VAL A 175 3.48 -2.12 14.42
N VAL A 176 4.28 -2.85 13.67
CA VAL A 176 4.49 -2.64 12.24
C VAL A 176 3.78 -3.67 11.36
N ASP A 177 2.95 -4.53 11.96
CA ASP A 177 2.19 -5.57 11.28
C ASP A 177 1.00 -4.98 10.48
N SER A 178 1.33 -4.07 9.58
CA SER A 178 0.39 -3.49 8.62
C SER A 178 1.14 -3.11 7.33
N PRO A 179 0.56 -3.38 6.15
CA PRO A 179 1.16 -3.00 4.86
C PRO A 179 1.42 -1.50 4.72
N GLU A 180 0.74 -0.66 5.51
CA GLU A 180 0.96 0.79 5.55
C GLU A 180 2.37 1.19 6.02
N TYR A 181 3.04 0.32 6.78
CA TYR A 181 4.38 0.56 7.30
C TYR A 181 5.51 0.00 6.42
N ALA A 182 5.19 -0.69 5.33
CA ALA A 182 6.16 -1.39 4.48
C ALA A 182 7.30 -0.50 3.98
N THR A 183 6.98 0.70 3.49
CA THR A 183 8.02 1.64 3.03
C THR A 183 8.95 2.06 4.17
N GLY A 184 8.41 2.38 5.33
CA GLY A 184 9.19 2.80 6.50
C GLY A 184 10.12 1.70 6.99
N VAL A 185 9.58 0.48 7.17
CA VAL A 185 10.37 -0.70 7.57
C VAL A 185 11.44 -1.02 6.53
N GLY A 186 11.10 -1.00 5.25
CA GLY A 186 12.03 -1.28 4.16
C GLY A 186 13.20 -0.31 4.08
N LEU A 187 12.97 0.98 4.34
CA LEU A 187 14.04 1.98 4.44
C LEU A 187 14.99 1.70 5.60
N LEU A 188 14.47 1.28 6.76
CA LEU A 188 15.29 0.90 7.92
C LEU A 188 16.13 -0.34 7.62
N MET A 189 15.55 -1.36 7.01
CA MET A 189 16.26 -2.57 6.59
C MET A 189 17.37 -2.25 5.59
N TYR A 190 17.08 -1.41 4.59
CA TYR A 190 18.05 -0.97 3.61
C TYR A 190 19.21 -0.19 4.25
N GLY A 191 18.90 0.75 5.15
CA GLY A 191 19.90 1.51 5.90
C GLY A 191 20.79 0.62 6.78
N SER A 192 20.19 -0.31 7.51
CA SER A 192 20.90 -1.25 8.39
C SER A 192 21.88 -2.12 7.61
N ARG A 193 21.46 -2.72 6.48
CA ARG A 193 22.36 -3.53 5.63
C ARG A 193 23.55 -2.72 5.10
N ARG A 194 23.34 -1.44 4.81
CA ARG A 194 24.41 -0.54 4.33
C ARG A 194 25.41 -0.17 5.42
N GLN A 195 24.98 -0.09 6.69
CA GLN A 195 25.90 0.11 7.81
C GLN A 195 26.83 -1.11 7.99
N TYR A 196 26.29 -2.33 7.89
CA TYR A 196 27.11 -3.55 7.94
C TYR A 196 28.16 -3.65 6.83
N VAL A 197 27.84 -3.20 5.61
CA VAL A 197 28.82 -3.18 4.50
C VAL A 197 29.90 -2.12 4.69
N THR A 198 29.63 -1.06 5.45
CA THR A 198 30.62 -0.01 5.74
C THR A 198 31.52 -0.37 6.93
N GLU A 199 31.03 -1.19 7.87
CA GLU A 199 31.78 -1.65 9.05
C GLU A 199 32.90 -2.66 8.73
N GLU A 200 32.93 -3.28 7.55
CA GLU A 200 34.12 -4.05 7.12
C GLU A 200 35.27 -3.15 6.65
N HIS A 201 35.08 -1.81 6.56
CA HIS A 201 36.17 -0.91 6.16
C HIS A 201 36.50 0.27 7.06
N GLU A 202 35.67 0.74 8.00
CA GLU A 202 36.13 1.81 8.92
C GLU A 202 35.50 1.71 10.33
N ASP A 203 36.37 1.83 11.32
CA ASP A 203 36.12 1.77 12.76
C ASP A 203 34.92 2.60 13.27
N ALA A 204 34.11 1.95 14.12
CA ALA A 204 33.41 2.49 15.28
C ALA A 204 32.88 3.96 15.22
N LEU A 205 31.70 4.18 14.63
CA LEU A 205 30.94 5.41 14.84
C LEU A 205 29.54 5.16 15.44
N SER A 206 29.52 5.31 16.76
CA SER A 206 28.42 5.12 17.71
C SER A 206 27.06 5.67 17.28
N VAL A 207 26.06 4.78 17.25
CA VAL A 207 24.61 5.04 17.13
C VAL A 207 24.11 6.15 18.07
N LYS A 208 24.79 6.39 19.22
CA LYS A 208 24.49 7.51 20.12
C LYS A 208 24.68 8.89 19.47
N ALA A 209 25.65 9.03 18.55
CA ALA A 209 25.93 10.29 17.87
C ALA A 209 24.86 10.65 16.82
N LEU A 210 24.21 9.62 16.24
CA LEU A 210 23.08 9.82 15.34
C LEU A 210 21.83 10.22 16.12
N PHE A 211 21.56 9.56 17.25
CA PHE A 211 20.43 9.90 18.13
C PHE A 211 20.55 11.32 18.71
N SER A 212 21.76 11.78 19.03
CA SER A 212 21.99 13.14 19.51
C SER A 212 21.74 14.19 18.41
N LYS A 213 22.09 13.90 17.15
CA LYS A 213 21.87 14.82 16.03
C LYS A 213 20.38 14.96 15.68
N VAL A 214 19.62 13.87 15.69
CA VAL A 214 18.17 13.89 15.46
C VAL A 214 17.44 14.65 16.57
N LYS A 215 17.86 14.43 17.83
CA LYS A 215 17.30 15.15 18.98
C LYS A 215 17.57 16.66 18.90
N GLN A 216 18.77 17.04 18.48
CA GLN A 216 19.16 18.45 18.37
C GLN A 216 18.41 19.16 17.24
N TRP A 217 18.26 18.51 16.08
CA TRP A 217 17.47 19.04 14.98
C TRP A 217 15.99 19.27 15.34
N PHE A 218 15.40 18.39 16.17
CA PHE A 218 14.03 18.56 16.67
C PHE A 218 13.89 19.73 17.64
N GLN A 219 14.94 20.06 18.40
CA GLN A 219 14.96 21.21 19.30
C GLN A 219 15.18 22.54 18.56
N ASP A 220 15.72 22.49 17.35
CA ASP A 220 15.93 23.69 16.53
C ASP A 220 14.68 24.06 15.69
N LEU A 221 13.70 23.15 15.57
CA LEU A 221 12.49 23.30 14.75
C LEU A 221 11.20 23.58 15.53
N PHE A 222 11.22 23.43 16.86
CA PHE A 222 10.10 23.66 17.78
C PHE A 222 10.57 24.38 19.03
#